data_AF-A0A080M6C0-F1
#
_entry.id   AF-A0A080M6C0-F1
#
_cell.length_a   1.000
_cell.length_b   1.000
_cell.length_c   1.000
_cell.angle_alpha   90.00
_cell.angle_beta   90.00
_cell.angle_gamma   90.00
#
_symmetry.space_group_name_H-M   'P 1'
#
loop_
_entity.id
_entity.type
_entity.pdbx_description
1 polymer ?
#
loop_
_entity_poly.entity_id
_entity_poly.type
_entity_poly.pdbx_seq_one_letter_code
_entity_poly.pdbx_strand_id
1 'polypeptide(L)'
;MPQPTPPDEACVRVRFFSRYPLSEVLVDGRPAAEGPLRGRVEARFSNSRRLFFASSGELSLGRSASRPEISGRFALNEYVARVLQREAGAQPAAAARALAIAARTYLVRHAGQGRGCYEFDDDSRTQRVSPAPPERAALRAAEWSDGLILSGVSGRYHQTRSAAQQLSWQAAVAGANAGARWDEILESAYGGAGFGIAGEADAGECQPLSRAENWLAGRQGTWKRRLAGVPGFETPAPLPRVCRLDHGNPYADLERGRIYATGIGSANERLTIAHEYLHFALANHPRGRDEDFIERTARTLLDMP
;
A
#
# COMPACT_ATOMS: atom_id res chain seq x y z
N MET A 1 -2.60 -12.28 -34.49
CA MET A 1 -1.70 -12.38 -33.32
C MET A 1 -2.37 -11.63 -32.18
N PRO A 2 -2.54 -12.22 -30.99
CA PRO A 2 -3.13 -11.47 -29.89
C PRO A 2 -2.14 -10.36 -29.50
N GLN A 3 -2.63 -9.13 -29.49
CA GLN A 3 -1.89 -7.97 -29.05
C GLN A 3 -1.67 -8.04 -27.53
N PRO A 4 -0.55 -7.49 -27.01
CA PRO A 4 -0.34 -7.42 -25.57
C PRO A 4 -1.45 -6.55 -24.96
N THR A 5 -2.24 -7.16 -24.07
CA THR A 5 -3.10 -6.45 -23.13
C THR A 5 -2.27 -5.35 -22.45
N PRO A 6 -2.76 -4.11 -22.27
CA PRO A 6 -2.00 -3.11 -21.57
C PRO A 6 -1.63 -3.63 -20.18
N PRO A 7 -0.42 -3.31 -19.67
CA PRO A 7 -0.09 -3.61 -18.28
C PRO A 7 -1.10 -2.87 -17.41
N ASP A 8 -1.92 -3.66 -16.71
CA ASP A 8 -2.70 -3.34 -15.51
C ASP A 8 -2.81 -1.83 -15.19
N GLU A 9 -4.02 -1.24 -15.31
CA GLU A 9 -4.25 0.18 -15.00
C GLU A 9 -3.87 0.53 -13.54
N ALA A 10 -3.83 -0.48 -12.66
CA ALA A 10 -3.37 -0.36 -11.28
C ALA A 10 -1.83 -0.27 -11.19
N CYS A 11 -1.35 0.85 -10.66
CA CYS A 11 0.06 1.13 -10.44
C CYS A 11 0.46 1.00 -8.97
N VAL A 12 1.65 0.43 -8.70
CA VAL A 12 2.26 0.40 -7.38
C VAL A 12 3.64 1.05 -7.41
N ARG A 13 3.84 2.11 -6.63
CA ARG A 13 5.12 2.74 -6.38
C ARG A 13 5.69 2.20 -5.07
N VAL A 14 6.90 1.66 -5.15
CA VAL A 14 7.60 1.13 -3.99
C VAL A 14 8.84 1.96 -3.70
N ARG A 15 8.97 2.42 -2.46
CA ARG A 15 10.24 2.95 -1.95
C ARG A 15 10.98 1.83 -1.26
N PHE A 16 12.11 1.42 -1.83
CA PHE A 16 12.88 0.29 -1.33
C PHE A 16 13.73 0.67 -0.11
N PHE A 17 13.87 -0.28 0.81
CA PHE A 17 14.76 -0.16 1.97
C PHE A 17 14.46 1.03 2.89
N SER A 18 13.19 1.39 3.07
CA SER A 18 12.77 2.56 3.88
C SER A 18 13.36 2.57 5.31
N ARG A 19 13.60 1.40 5.89
CA ARG A 19 14.23 1.23 7.21
C ARG A 19 15.76 1.25 7.23
N TYR A 20 16.40 0.98 6.09
CA TYR A 20 17.82 0.74 6.01
C TYR A 20 18.45 1.73 5.03
N PRO A 21 18.98 2.86 5.54
CA PRO A 21 19.58 3.88 4.69
C PRO A 21 20.68 3.31 3.80
N LEU A 22 20.61 3.66 2.52
CA LEU A 22 21.66 3.36 1.55
C LEU A 22 22.80 4.37 1.73
N SER A 23 24.03 3.88 1.64
CA SER A 23 25.24 4.70 1.56
C SER A 23 25.66 4.93 0.10
N GLU A 24 25.53 3.91 -0.74
CA GLU A 24 25.96 3.95 -2.14
C GLU A 24 25.18 2.91 -2.97
N VAL A 25 24.99 3.18 -4.25
CA VAL A 25 24.45 2.24 -5.22
C VAL A 25 25.41 2.15 -6.39
N LEU A 26 25.81 0.92 -6.74
CA LEU A 26 26.64 0.65 -7.91
C LEU A 26 25.83 -0.08 -8.97
N VAL A 27 26.13 0.17 -10.23
CA VAL A 27 25.69 -0.61 -11.39
C VAL A 27 26.93 -1.12 -12.11
N ASP A 28 27.03 -2.44 -12.26
CA ASP A 28 28.16 -3.13 -12.90
C ASP A 28 29.52 -2.69 -12.33
N GLY A 29 29.56 -2.50 -11.01
CA GLY A 29 30.75 -2.14 -10.24
C GLY A 29 31.11 -0.64 -10.24
N ARG A 30 30.30 0.23 -10.86
CA ARG A 30 30.53 1.68 -10.90
C ARG A 30 29.43 2.44 -10.17
N PRO A 31 29.73 3.60 -9.54
CA PRO A 31 28.70 4.45 -8.94
C PRO A 31 27.58 4.76 -9.93
N ALA A 32 26.35 4.45 -9.52
CA ALA A 32 25.18 4.69 -10.33
C ALA A 32 24.83 6.18 -10.36
N ALA A 33 24.47 6.69 -11.53
CA ALA A 33 23.86 7.99 -11.66
C ALA A 33 22.38 7.94 -11.26
N GLU A 34 21.79 9.09 -10.90
CA GLU A 34 20.34 9.20 -10.72
C GLU A 34 19.60 8.86 -12.02
N GLY A 35 18.44 8.22 -11.88
CA GLY A 35 17.64 7.70 -12.98
C GLY A 35 17.51 6.17 -12.98
N PRO A 36 17.05 5.59 -14.10
CA PRO A 36 16.77 4.16 -14.20
C PRO A 36 18.03 3.30 -13.99
N LEU A 37 17.90 2.26 -13.16
CA LEU A 37 18.96 1.29 -12.91
C LEU A 37 18.91 0.16 -13.94
N ARG A 38 20.00 -0.09 -14.66
CA ARG A 38 20.07 -1.13 -15.70
C ARG A 38 21.38 -1.90 -15.59
N GLY A 39 21.31 -3.19 -15.25
CA GLY A 39 22.49 -4.05 -15.05
C GLY A 39 22.49 -4.73 -13.68
N ARG A 40 23.67 -5.15 -13.23
CA ARG A 40 23.87 -5.75 -11.90
C ARG A 40 24.02 -4.64 -10.87
N VAL A 41 23.04 -4.51 -10.00
CA VAL A 41 23.01 -3.51 -8.94
C VAL A 41 23.63 -4.07 -7.66
N GLU A 42 24.50 -3.29 -7.04
CA GLU A 42 24.97 -3.48 -5.66
C GLU A 42 24.46 -2.31 -4.81
N ALA A 43 23.49 -2.59 -3.93
CA ALA A 43 23.01 -1.65 -2.93
C ALA A 43 23.85 -1.80 -1.66
N ARG A 44 24.59 -0.75 -1.29
CA ARG A 44 25.39 -0.68 -0.07
C ARG A 44 24.63 0.10 0.99
N PHE A 45 24.54 -0.48 2.18
CA PHE A 45 23.83 0.11 3.30
C PHE A 45 24.82 0.81 4.25
N SER A 46 24.33 1.80 5.00
CA SER A 46 25.15 2.50 6.01
C SER A 46 25.67 1.58 7.12
N ASN A 47 25.07 0.40 7.31
CA ASN A 47 25.52 -0.62 8.26
C ASN A 47 26.51 -1.63 7.64
N SER A 48 27.15 -1.29 6.52
CA SER A 48 28.14 -2.11 5.78
C SER A 48 27.59 -3.38 5.13
N ARG A 49 26.28 -3.66 5.23
CA ARG A 49 25.66 -4.73 4.45
C ARG A 49 25.61 -4.38 2.98
N ARG A 50 25.50 -5.41 2.15
CA ARG A 50 25.39 -5.30 0.69
C ARG A 50 24.28 -6.21 0.21
N LEU A 51 23.52 -5.75 -0.77
CA LEU A 51 22.52 -6.54 -1.47
C LEU A 51 22.79 -6.45 -2.98
N PHE A 52 22.76 -7.60 -3.64
CA PHE A 52 22.97 -7.69 -5.08
C PHE A 52 21.67 -8.13 -5.76
N PHE A 53 21.32 -7.46 -6.85
CA PHE A 53 20.17 -7.81 -7.69
C PHE A 53 20.39 -7.32 -9.12
N ALA A 54 19.60 -7.81 -10.06
CA ALA A 54 19.56 -7.25 -11.41
C ALA A 54 18.43 -6.22 -11.51
N SER A 55 18.55 -5.25 -12.41
CA SER A 55 17.42 -4.41 -12.85
C SER A 55 17.52 -4.17 -14.35
N SER A 56 16.38 -4.09 -15.02
CA SER A 56 16.23 -3.80 -16.45
C SER A 56 15.72 -2.38 -16.71
N GLY A 57 15.70 -1.52 -15.69
CA GLY A 57 15.21 -0.13 -15.75
C GLY A 57 13.87 0.09 -15.06
N GLU A 58 13.29 -0.94 -14.44
CA GLU A 58 12.06 -0.85 -13.65
C GLU A 58 12.27 -0.22 -12.27
N LEU A 59 13.53 -0.19 -11.81
CA LEU A 59 13.98 0.55 -10.63
C LEU A 59 14.68 1.84 -11.05
N SER A 60 14.58 2.86 -10.21
CA SER A 60 15.27 4.14 -10.38
C SER A 60 15.97 4.57 -9.10
N LEU A 61 17.16 5.12 -9.25
CA LEU A 61 17.90 5.80 -8.20
C LEU A 61 17.54 7.28 -8.17
N GLY A 62 17.17 7.78 -7.01
CA GLY A 62 17.04 9.20 -6.74
C GLY A 62 17.84 9.59 -5.50
N ARG A 63 17.65 10.85 -5.07
CA ARG A 63 18.18 11.34 -3.79
C ARG A 63 17.08 11.95 -2.93
N SER A 64 17.08 11.59 -1.66
CA SER A 64 16.26 12.21 -0.63
C SER A 64 17.16 12.75 0.48
N ALA A 65 17.11 14.06 0.74
CA ALA A 65 17.99 14.75 1.69
C ALA A 65 19.47 14.34 1.52
N SER A 66 19.97 14.35 0.27
CA SER A 66 21.31 13.93 -0.18
C SER A 66 21.66 12.44 -0.08
N ARG A 67 20.79 11.61 0.49
CA ARG A 67 20.98 10.15 0.58
C ARG A 67 20.40 9.43 -0.64
N PRO A 68 21.08 8.39 -1.17
CA PRO A 68 20.54 7.60 -2.26
C PRO A 68 19.26 6.88 -1.84
N GLU A 69 18.25 6.89 -2.71
CA GLU A 69 16.98 6.20 -2.52
C GLU A 69 16.65 5.41 -3.79
N ILE A 70 16.29 4.14 -3.63
CA ILE A 70 15.84 3.32 -4.75
C ILE A 70 14.31 3.26 -4.70
N SER A 71 13.68 3.57 -5.82
CA SER A 71 12.24 3.43 -5.99
C SER A 71 11.93 2.58 -7.22
N GLY A 72 10.76 1.94 -7.24
CA GLY A 72 10.25 1.18 -8.38
C GLY A 72 8.80 1.55 -8.65
N ARG A 73 8.39 1.39 -9.91
CA ARG A 73 6.99 1.50 -10.33
C ARG A 73 6.61 0.21 -11.06
N PHE A 74 5.60 -0.48 -10.54
CA PHE A 74 5.21 -1.80 -11.00
C PHE A 74 3.72 -1.86 -11.32
N ALA A 75 3.36 -2.76 -12.22
CA ALA A 75 2.00 -3.28 -12.27
C ALA A 75 1.69 -4.03 -10.97
N LEU A 76 0.41 -4.12 -10.59
CA LEU A 76 -0.01 -4.69 -9.32
C LEU A 76 0.34 -6.19 -9.23
N ASN A 77 0.21 -6.97 -10.31
CA ASN A 77 0.66 -8.36 -10.31
C ASN A 77 2.18 -8.53 -10.20
N GLU A 78 2.97 -7.61 -10.78
CA GLU A 78 4.42 -7.64 -10.63
C GLU A 78 4.83 -7.34 -9.18
N TYR A 79 4.17 -6.38 -8.54
CA TYR A 79 4.33 -6.11 -7.11
C TYR A 79 4.03 -7.36 -6.27
N VAL A 80 2.87 -8.00 -6.46
CA VAL A 80 2.47 -9.19 -5.70
C VAL A 80 3.46 -10.33 -5.90
N ALA A 81 3.98 -10.52 -7.12
CA ALA A 81 5.00 -11.54 -7.38
C ALA A 81 6.32 -11.25 -6.65
N ARG A 82 6.75 -9.99 -6.60
CA ARG A 82 7.94 -9.56 -5.85
C ARG A 82 7.76 -9.75 -4.34
N VAL A 83 6.56 -9.55 -3.82
CA VAL A 83 6.21 -9.86 -2.42
C VAL A 83 6.26 -11.36 -2.16
N LEU A 84 5.61 -12.17 -3.01
CA LEU A 84 5.58 -13.63 -2.88
C LEU A 84 6.98 -14.24 -2.85
N GLN A 85 7.86 -13.79 -3.75
CA GLN A 85 9.26 -14.24 -3.79
C GLN A 85 10.05 -13.83 -2.54
N ARG A 86 9.71 -12.69 -1.94
CA ARG A 86 10.45 -12.16 -0.79
C ARG A 86 9.98 -12.74 0.54
N GLU A 87 8.68 -12.96 0.67
CA GLU A 87 8.00 -13.34 1.90
C GLU A 87 7.65 -14.83 1.97
N ALA A 88 7.75 -15.57 0.86
CA ALA A 88 7.32 -16.96 0.79
C ALA A 88 8.01 -17.70 -0.38
N GLY A 89 7.23 -18.38 -1.22
CA GLY A 89 7.70 -19.08 -2.40
C GLY A 89 6.57 -19.37 -3.39
N ALA A 90 6.92 -19.79 -4.59
CA ALA A 90 5.95 -20.07 -5.66
C ALA A 90 5.36 -21.50 -5.59
N GLN A 91 5.75 -22.31 -4.60
CA GLN A 91 5.27 -23.66 -4.40
C GLN A 91 5.00 -23.95 -2.91
N PRO A 92 3.99 -24.78 -2.59
CA PRO A 92 3.02 -25.38 -3.52
C PRO A 92 2.09 -24.34 -4.17
N ALA A 93 1.60 -24.62 -5.39
CA ALA A 93 0.82 -23.65 -6.16
C ALA A 93 -0.45 -23.14 -5.42
N ALA A 94 -1.15 -24.00 -4.67
CA ALA A 94 -2.32 -23.60 -3.90
C ALA A 94 -1.97 -22.60 -2.78
N ALA A 95 -0.89 -22.86 -2.04
CA ALA A 95 -0.39 -21.95 -1.00
C ALA A 95 0.07 -20.62 -1.61
N ALA A 96 0.82 -20.68 -2.74
CA ALA A 96 1.33 -19.50 -3.42
C ALA A 96 0.19 -18.58 -3.91
N ARG A 97 -0.89 -19.16 -4.47
CA ARG A 97 -2.08 -18.42 -4.89
C ARG A 97 -2.82 -17.79 -3.71
N ALA A 98 -3.02 -18.53 -2.63
CA ALA A 98 -3.64 -18.01 -1.41
C ALA A 98 -2.85 -16.82 -0.85
N LEU A 99 -1.52 -16.93 -0.77
CA LEU A 99 -0.69 -15.82 -0.31
C LEU A 99 -0.69 -14.65 -1.29
N ALA A 100 -0.75 -14.88 -2.61
CA ALA A 100 -0.83 -13.80 -3.60
C ALA A 100 -2.11 -12.96 -3.39
N ILE A 101 -3.26 -13.60 -3.15
CA ILE A 101 -4.53 -12.93 -2.83
C ILE A 101 -4.43 -12.16 -1.50
N ALA A 102 -3.86 -12.77 -0.46
CA ALA A 102 -3.62 -12.11 0.83
C ALA A 102 -2.71 -10.88 0.67
N ALA A 103 -1.62 -11.01 -0.09
CA ALA A 103 -0.67 -9.94 -0.34
C ALA A 103 -1.29 -8.78 -1.14
N ARG A 104 -2.12 -9.08 -2.14
CA ARG A 104 -2.89 -8.06 -2.88
C ARG A 104 -3.91 -7.37 -1.99
N THR A 105 -4.65 -8.13 -1.19
CA THR A 105 -5.58 -7.59 -0.20
C THR A 105 -4.85 -6.66 0.75
N TYR A 106 -3.68 -7.06 1.26
CA TYR A 106 -2.89 -6.23 2.15
C TYR A 106 -2.44 -4.93 1.47
N LEU A 107 -1.91 -4.98 0.25
CA LEU A 107 -1.55 -3.78 -0.50
C LEU A 107 -2.74 -2.82 -0.59
N VAL A 108 -3.88 -3.29 -1.09
CA VAL A 108 -5.07 -2.46 -1.32
C VAL A 108 -5.59 -1.82 -0.02
N ARG A 109 -5.47 -2.53 1.13
CA ARG A 109 -5.98 -2.06 2.43
C ARG A 109 -5.04 -1.13 3.19
N HIS A 110 -3.73 -1.17 2.90
CA HIS A 110 -2.72 -0.52 3.74
C HIS A 110 -1.85 0.49 2.98
N ALA A 111 -1.85 0.46 1.65
CA ALA A 111 -1.08 1.40 0.85
C ALA A 111 -1.64 2.82 0.91
N GLY A 112 -0.74 3.80 0.85
CA GLY A 112 -1.13 5.18 0.55
C GLY A 112 -1.58 5.32 -0.91
N GLN A 113 -2.18 6.46 -1.24
CA GLN A 113 -2.59 6.79 -2.61
C GLN A 113 -1.85 8.06 -3.09
N GLY A 114 -1.23 7.99 -4.26
CA GLY A 114 -0.50 9.11 -4.84
C GLY A 114 -0.43 9.06 -6.36
N ARG A 115 -0.94 10.12 -7.02
CA ARG A 115 -0.93 10.29 -8.49
C ARG A 115 -1.51 9.08 -9.26
N GLY A 116 -2.59 8.49 -8.74
CA GLY A 116 -3.22 7.30 -9.33
C GLY A 116 -2.41 6.01 -9.17
N CYS A 117 -1.52 5.94 -8.16
CA CYS A 117 -0.80 4.73 -7.79
C CYS A 117 -0.95 4.46 -6.30
N TYR A 118 -0.97 3.18 -5.95
CA TYR A 118 -0.66 2.73 -4.60
C TYR A 118 0.78 3.12 -4.27
N GLU A 119 1.00 3.71 -3.10
CA GLU A 119 2.33 4.03 -2.58
C GLU A 119 2.62 3.14 -1.37
N PHE A 120 3.75 2.42 -1.44
CA PHE A 120 4.14 1.46 -0.44
C PHE A 120 5.63 1.51 -0.13
N ASP A 121 5.98 1.21 1.12
CA ASP A 121 7.37 1.07 1.54
C ASP A 121 7.75 -0.41 1.64
N ASP A 122 8.91 -0.79 1.10
CA ASP A 122 9.53 -2.07 1.39
C ASP A 122 10.00 -2.08 2.86
N ASP A 123 9.21 -2.72 3.71
CA ASP A 123 9.36 -2.62 5.15
C ASP A 123 9.02 -3.95 5.85
N SER A 124 9.92 -4.38 6.74
CA SER A 124 9.77 -5.61 7.54
C SER A 124 8.61 -5.63 8.54
N ARG A 125 7.92 -4.50 8.80
CA ARG A 125 6.68 -4.46 9.60
C ARG A 125 5.42 -4.54 8.74
N THR A 126 5.56 -4.37 7.43
CA THR A 126 4.47 -4.48 6.46
C THR A 126 4.80 -5.59 5.46
N GLN A 127 4.87 -5.29 4.15
CA GLN A 127 5.28 -6.23 3.11
C GLN A 127 6.70 -5.91 2.68
N ARG A 128 7.57 -6.92 2.64
CA ARG A 128 8.87 -6.79 1.99
C ARG A 128 8.72 -7.10 0.51
N VAL A 129 9.33 -6.28 -0.32
CA VAL A 129 9.24 -6.36 -1.78
C VAL A 129 10.62 -6.72 -2.33
N SER A 130 10.70 -7.72 -3.21
CA SER A 130 11.96 -8.04 -3.87
C SER A 130 12.37 -6.94 -4.86
N PRO A 131 13.60 -6.38 -4.77
CA PRO A 131 14.13 -5.48 -5.79
C PRO A 131 14.54 -6.23 -7.07
N ALA A 132 14.82 -7.54 -6.98
CA ALA A 132 15.13 -8.35 -8.14
C ALA A 132 13.87 -8.62 -8.99
N PRO A 133 14.00 -8.71 -10.33
CA PRO A 133 12.94 -9.15 -11.22
C PRO A 133 12.28 -10.42 -10.68
N PRO A 134 10.94 -10.45 -10.62
CA PRO A 134 10.24 -11.57 -10.05
C PRO A 134 10.41 -12.84 -10.88
N GLU A 135 10.55 -13.98 -10.20
CA GLU A 135 10.63 -15.28 -10.83
C GLU A 135 9.34 -15.61 -11.59
N ARG A 136 9.47 -16.29 -12.74
CA ARG A 136 8.31 -16.65 -13.59
C ARG A 136 7.24 -17.44 -12.84
N ALA A 137 7.63 -18.25 -11.85
CA ALA A 137 6.69 -19.02 -11.04
C ALA A 137 5.88 -18.14 -10.08
N ALA A 138 6.50 -17.11 -9.49
CA ALA A 138 5.82 -16.14 -8.65
C ALA A 138 4.87 -15.26 -9.48
N LEU A 139 5.30 -14.86 -10.69
CA LEU A 139 4.44 -14.14 -11.64
C LEU A 139 3.16 -14.92 -11.93
N ARG A 140 3.29 -16.20 -12.33
CA ARG A 140 2.12 -17.03 -12.64
C ARG A 140 1.16 -17.18 -11.46
N ALA A 141 1.65 -17.21 -10.23
CA ALA A 141 0.79 -17.26 -9.05
C ALA A 141 0.04 -15.94 -8.85
N ALA A 142 0.71 -14.80 -9.02
CA ALA A 142 0.10 -13.47 -8.95
C ALA A 142 -0.96 -13.29 -10.05
N GLU A 143 -0.59 -13.52 -11.32
CA GLU A 143 -1.45 -13.42 -12.51
C GLU A 143 -2.65 -14.38 -12.47
N TRP A 144 -2.49 -15.59 -11.92
CA TRP A 144 -3.62 -16.52 -11.77
C TRP A 144 -4.73 -15.94 -10.88
N SER A 145 -4.33 -15.14 -9.90
CA SER A 145 -5.24 -14.47 -8.95
C SER A 145 -5.53 -13.02 -9.33
N ASP A 146 -5.37 -12.66 -10.61
CA ASP A 146 -5.49 -11.28 -11.06
C ASP A 146 -6.79 -10.62 -10.59
N GLY A 147 -6.67 -9.39 -10.11
CA GLY A 147 -7.76 -8.64 -9.47
C GLY A 147 -8.30 -9.22 -8.15
N LEU A 148 -8.11 -10.49 -7.83
CA LEU A 148 -8.79 -11.11 -6.68
C LEU A 148 -8.24 -10.61 -5.34
N ILE A 149 -9.13 -10.10 -4.50
CA ILE A 149 -8.89 -9.70 -3.11
C ILE A 149 -9.92 -10.32 -2.17
N LEU A 150 -9.66 -10.19 -0.86
CA LEU A 150 -10.61 -10.53 0.19
C LEU A 150 -11.35 -9.29 0.68
N SER A 151 -12.65 -9.46 0.89
CA SER A 151 -13.57 -8.48 1.43
C SER A 151 -13.70 -8.65 2.94
N GLY A 152 -13.77 -7.54 3.67
CA GLY A 152 -14.00 -7.58 5.11
C GLY A 152 -12.81 -8.08 5.94
N VAL A 153 -11.59 -8.10 5.38
CA VAL A 153 -10.38 -8.52 6.11
C VAL A 153 -9.17 -7.69 5.71
N SER A 154 -8.15 -7.68 6.58
CA SER A 154 -6.95 -6.85 6.38
C SER A 154 -5.87 -7.50 5.50
N GLY A 155 -6.02 -8.77 5.12
CA GLY A 155 -5.04 -9.51 4.31
C GLY A 155 -3.72 -9.83 5.01
N ARG A 156 -3.65 -9.74 6.36
CA ARG A 156 -2.42 -10.03 7.12
C ARG A 156 -1.93 -11.44 6.87
N TYR A 157 -0.61 -11.61 6.78
CA TYR A 157 0.03 -12.92 6.70
C TYR A 157 1.36 -12.91 7.46
N HIS A 158 1.88 -14.10 7.75
CA HIS A 158 3.15 -14.28 8.42
C HIS A 158 3.80 -15.61 7.97
N GLN A 159 5.13 -15.71 8.07
CA GLN A 159 5.87 -16.93 7.70
C GLN A 159 5.36 -18.18 8.45
N THR A 160 5.28 -18.10 9.77
CA THR A 160 5.00 -19.27 10.64
C THR A 160 3.79 -19.11 11.57
N ARG A 161 3.48 -17.89 12.02
CA ARG A 161 2.47 -17.62 13.04
C ARG A 161 1.07 -17.66 12.45
N SER A 162 0.23 -18.53 13.00
CA SER A 162 -1.22 -18.49 12.79
C SER A 162 -1.85 -17.60 13.87
N ALA A 163 -2.73 -16.69 13.45
CA ALA A 163 -3.55 -15.86 14.33
C ALA A 163 -4.91 -15.65 13.67
N ALA A 164 -5.90 -15.16 14.42
CA ALA A 164 -7.20 -14.84 13.84
C ALA A 164 -7.04 -13.82 12.70
N GLN A 165 -7.72 -14.05 11.57
CA GLN A 165 -7.66 -13.17 10.40
C GLN A 165 -6.24 -12.97 9.85
N GLN A 166 -5.41 -14.02 9.91
CA GLN A 166 -4.03 -14.00 9.45
C GLN A 166 -3.62 -15.33 8.82
N LEU A 167 -3.12 -15.29 7.58
CA LEU A 167 -2.57 -16.45 6.90
C LEU A 167 -1.16 -16.79 7.42
N SER A 168 -0.93 -18.05 7.76
CA SER A 168 0.42 -18.59 8.02
C SER A 168 0.93 -19.30 6.78
N TRP A 169 2.07 -18.88 6.22
CA TRP A 169 2.65 -19.50 5.03
C TRP A 169 2.96 -20.99 5.26
N GLN A 170 3.55 -21.35 6.40
CA GLN A 170 3.82 -22.76 6.73
C GLN A 170 2.55 -23.60 6.84
N ALA A 171 1.48 -23.04 7.42
CA ALA A 171 0.20 -23.74 7.49
C ALA A 171 -0.43 -23.90 6.09
N ALA A 172 -0.34 -22.87 5.24
CA ALA A 172 -0.80 -22.93 3.85
C ALA A 172 -0.04 -23.99 3.04
N VAL A 173 1.28 -24.09 3.21
CA VAL A 173 2.11 -25.13 2.58
C VAL A 173 1.69 -26.53 3.07
N ALA A 174 1.53 -26.71 4.39
CA ALA A 174 1.12 -27.98 4.96
C ALA A 174 -0.27 -28.40 4.47
N GLY A 175 -1.23 -27.47 4.44
CA GLY A 175 -2.57 -27.71 3.90
C GLY A 175 -2.53 -28.08 2.41
N ALA A 176 -1.78 -27.33 1.60
CA ALA A 176 -1.64 -27.63 0.17
C ALA A 176 -1.01 -29.02 -0.07
N ASN A 177 0.00 -29.39 0.72
CA ASN A 177 0.60 -30.73 0.64
C ASN A 177 -0.37 -31.84 1.09
N ALA A 178 -1.33 -31.52 1.96
CA ALA A 178 -2.44 -32.41 2.34
C ALA A 178 -3.60 -32.39 1.33
N GLY A 179 -3.49 -31.64 0.23
CA GLY A 179 -4.49 -31.58 -0.84
C GLY A 179 -5.48 -30.42 -0.73
N ALA A 180 -5.34 -29.52 0.24
CA ALA A 180 -6.22 -28.36 0.37
C ALA A 180 -6.08 -27.43 -0.85
N ARG A 181 -7.22 -26.91 -1.30
CA ARG A 181 -7.28 -25.91 -2.37
C ARG A 181 -6.94 -24.52 -1.81
N TRP A 182 -6.65 -23.58 -2.71
CA TRP A 182 -6.24 -22.22 -2.33
C TRP A 182 -7.35 -21.47 -1.56
N ASP A 183 -8.61 -21.70 -1.91
CA ASP A 183 -9.80 -21.11 -1.28
C ASP A 183 -10.04 -21.69 0.11
N GLU A 184 -9.84 -23.00 0.30
CA GLU A 184 -9.90 -23.65 1.61
C GLU A 184 -8.79 -23.15 2.55
N ILE A 185 -7.59 -22.89 2.01
CA ILE A 185 -6.49 -22.26 2.76
C ILE A 185 -6.88 -20.84 3.21
N LEU A 186 -7.53 -20.06 2.34
CA LEU A 186 -8.00 -18.71 2.67
C LEU A 186 -9.12 -18.73 3.71
N GLU A 187 -10.12 -19.61 3.54
CA GLU A 187 -11.22 -19.80 4.49
C GLU A 187 -10.69 -20.20 5.87
N SER A 188 -9.71 -21.11 5.93
CA SER A 188 -9.09 -21.48 7.21
C SER A 188 -8.33 -20.33 7.88
N ALA A 189 -7.79 -19.38 7.12
CA ALA A 189 -6.99 -18.26 7.64
C ALA A 189 -7.84 -17.03 8.01
N TYR A 190 -8.88 -16.75 7.23
CA TYR A 190 -9.66 -15.52 7.29
C TYR A 190 -11.15 -15.77 7.60
N GLY A 191 -11.57 -17.03 7.78
CA GLY A 191 -12.99 -17.40 7.89
C GLY A 191 -13.75 -17.02 6.61
N GLY A 192 -15.07 -16.81 6.76
CA GLY A 192 -16.00 -16.50 5.67
C GLY A 192 -15.84 -15.10 5.04
N ALA A 193 -14.60 -14.63 4.90
CA ALA A 193 -14.27 -13.46 4.12
C ALA A 193 -14.79 -13.63 2.69
N GLY A 194 -15.56 -12.66 2.21
CA GLY A 194 -16.03 -12.66 0.83
C GLY A 194 -14.88 -12.42 -0.15
N PHE A 195 -15.08 -12.76 -1.42
CA PHE A 195 -14.17 -12.37 -2.49
C PHE A 195 -14.61 -11.05 -3.12
N GLY A 196 -13.64 -10.26 -3.57
CA GLY A 196 -13.85 -9.02 -4.30
C GLY A 196 -12.78 -8.80 -5.36
N ILE A 197 -12.94 -7.77 -6.18
CA ILE A 197 -11.99 -7.39 -7.23
C ILE A 197 -11.29 -6.08 -6.84
N ALA A 198 -9.96 -6.03 -6.91
CA ALA A 198 -9.17 -4.82 -6.69
C ALA A 198 -9.61 -3.72 -7.67
N GLY A 199 -9.74 -2.48 -7.18
CA GLY A 199 -10.30 -1.37 -7.94
C GLY A 199 -11.83 -1.26 -7.86
N GLU A 200 -12.56 -2.36 -7.72
CA GLU A 200 -14.03 -2.36 -7.52
C GLU A 200 -14.42 -2.50 -6.04
N ALA A 201 -13.70 -3.32 -5.28
CA ALA A 201 -14.05 -3.73 -3.92
C ALA A 201 -13.72 -2.69 -2.83
N ASP A 202 -12.98 -1.62 -3.16
CA ASP A 202 -12.89 -0.40 -2.35
C ASP A 202 -13.80 0.72 -2.88
N ALA A 203 -14.23 0.60 -4.14
CA ALA A 203 -15.25 1.44 -4.76
C ALA A 203 -16.68 0.94 -4.47
N GLY A 204 -16.87 0.09 -3.45
CA GLY A 204 -18.20 -0.25 -2.95
C GLY A 204 -19.03 1.02 -2.72
N GLU A 205 -20.36 0.92 -2.86
CA GLU A 205 -21.27 2.01 -2.52
C GLU A 205 -20.89 2.56 -1.13
N CYS A 206 -20.53 3.84 -1.09
CA CYS A 206 -20.15 4.51 0.14
C CYS A 206 -21.27 4.37 1.16
N GLN A 207 -21.12 3.42 2.09
CA GLN A 207 -22.02 3.27 3.22
C GLN A 207 -21.77 4.45 4.17
N PRO A 208 -22.72 5.38 4.30
CA PRO A 208 -22.47 6.63 5.00
C PRO A 208 -22.16 6.39 6.48
N LEU A 209 -21.08 7.00 6.96
CA LEU A 209 -20.79 7.14 8.38
C LEU A 209 -21.36 8.48 8.86
N SER A 210 -22.70 8.60 8.90
CA SER A 210 -23.39 9.91 9.03
C SER A 210 -22.98 10.74 10.25
N ARG A 211 -22.61 10.11 11.37
CA ARG A 211 -22.09 10.83 12.55
C ARG A 211 -20.76 11.53 12.25
N ALA A 212 -19.90 10.91 11.46
CA ALA A 212 -18.63 11.48 11.04
C ALA A 212 -18.83 12.59 10.01
N GLU A 213 -19.73 12.41 9.04
CA GLU A 213 -20.09 13.45 8.06
C GLU A 213 -20.62 14.70 8.76
N ASN A 214 -21.57 14.54 9.71
CA ASN A 214 -22.13 15.64 10.48
C ASN A 214 -21.08 16.33 11.36
N TRP A 215 -20.18 15.55 11.97
CA TRP A 215 -19.07 16.10 12.73
C TRP A 215 -18.14 16.93 11.84
N LEU A 216 -17.76 16.41 10.67
CA LEU A 216 -16.88 17.09 9.73
C LEU A 216 -17.51 18.38 9.21
N ALA A 217 -18.80 18.35 8.84
CA ALA A 217 -19.57 19.53 8.44
C ALA A 217 -19.59 20.60 9.54
N GLY A 218 -19.78 20.21 10.80
CA GLY A 218 -19.74 21.11 11.95
C GLY A 218 -18.37 21.73 12.22
N ARG A 219 -17.27 21.09 11.77
CA ARG A 219 -15.90 21.58 11.94
C ARG A 219 -15.42 22.46 10.79
N GLN A 220 -15.92 22.24 9.57
CA GLN A 220 -15.42 22.87 8.34
C GLN A 220 -15.30 24.39 8.44
N GLY A 221 -16.31 25.08 9.00
CA GLY A 221 -16.27 26.54 9.14
C GLY A 221 -15.15 27.05 10.06
N THR A 222 -14.89 26.34 11.17
CA THR A 222 -13.81 26.69 12.10
C THR A 222 -12.45 26.34 11.51
N TRP A 223 -12.32 25.18 10.87
CA TRP A 223 -11.08 24.79 10.21
C TRP A 223 -10.72 25.70 9.04
N LYS A 224 -11.69 26.12 8.23
CA LYS A 224 -11.49 27.13 7.19
C LYS A 224 -10.84 28.41 7.73
N ARG A 225 -11.31 28.91 8.88
CA ARG A 225 -10.72 30.10 9.51
C ARG A 225 -9.30 29.83 10.02
N ARG A 226 -9.07 28.69 10.68
CA ARG A 226 -7.74 28.31 11.20
C ARG A 226 -6.71 28.06 10.08
N LEU A 227 -7.15 27.55 8.93
CA LEU A 227 -6.29 27.16 7.82
C LEU A 227 -6.15 28.23 6.72
N ALA A 228 -6.86 29.36 6.82
CA ALA A 228 -6.87 30.39 5.79
C ALA A 228 -5.47 30.95 5.41
N GLY A 229 -4.52 30.92 6.34
CA GLY A 229 -3.13 31.34 6.12
C GLY A 229 -2.18 30.24 5.65
N VAL A 230 -2.65 28.99 5.52
CA VAL A 230 -1.82 27.86 5.08
C VAL A 230 -1.69 27.91 3.55
N PRO A 231 -0.46 28.00 2.99
CA PRO A 231 -0.26 27.98 1.55
C PRO A 231 -0.87 26.74 0.89
N GLY A 232 -1.64 26.97 -0.16
CA GLY A 232 -2.31 25.93 -0.94
C GLY A 232 -3.58 25.36 -0.31
N PHE A 233 -4.05 25.91 0.82
CA PHE A 233 -5.33 25.51 1.41
C PHE A 233 -6.50 25.94 0.53
N GLU A 234 -7.29 24.97 0.12
CA GLU A 234 -8.57 25.13 -0.55
C GLU A 234 -9.64 24.47 0.31
N THR A 235 -10.77 25.15 0.55
CA THR A 235 -11.87 24.51 1.29
C THR A 235 -12.54 23.49 0.37
N PRO A 236 -12.57 22.18 0.73
CA PRO A 236 -13.22 21.17 -0.09
C PRO A 236 -14.69 21.49 -0.33
N ALA A 237 -15.09 21.59 -1.60
CA ALA A 237 -16.46 21.86 -2.03
C ALA A 237 -16.78 21.00 -3.27
N PRO A 238 -17.75 20.06 -3.21
CA PRO A 238 -18.56 19.72 -2.03
C PRO A 238 -17.74 19.14 -0.87
N LEU A 239 -18.31 19.14 0.34
CA LEU A 239 -17.68 18.48 1.49
C LEU A 239 -17.52 16.98 1.17
N PRO A 240 -16.35 16.36 1.45
CA PRO A 240 -16.18 14.94 1.19
C PRO A 240 -17.14 14.12 2.04
N ARG A 241 -17.73 13.09 1.43
CA ARG A 241 -18.53 12.09 2.13
C ARG A 241 -17.63 11.27 3.03
N VAL A 242 -18.14 10.81 4.17
CA VAL A 242 -17.40 9.91 5.07
C VAL A 242 -18.05 8.53 5.00
N CYS A 243 -17.31 7.58 4.47
CA CYS A 243 -17.73 6.21 4.24
C CYS A 243 -17.19 5.31 5.35
N ARG A 244 -18.00 4.34 5.77
CA ARG A 244 -17.55 3.32 6.73
C ARG A 244 -16.46 2.46 6.08
N LEU A 245 -15.37 2.27 6.84
CA LEU A 245 -14.31 1.33 6.54
C LEU A 245 -14.32 0.25 7.63
N ASP A 246 -14.62 -1.00 7.28
CA ASP A 246 -14.64 -2.07 8.28
C ASP A 246 -13.22 -2.49 8.69
N HIS A 247 -12.27 -2.44 7.74
CA HIS A 247 -10.86 -2.83 7.96
C HIS A 247 -9.90 -2.07 7.04
N GLY A 248 -8.64 -1.92 7.48
CA GLY A 248 -7.59 -1.23 6.71
C GLY A 248 -7.24 0.13 7.32
N ASN A 249 -6.34 0.84 6.65
CA ASN A 249 -6.02 2.21 7.04
C ASN A 249 -7.08 3.16 6.46
N PRO A 250 -7.56 4.13 7.25
CA PRO A 250 -8.35 5.24 6.73
C PRO A 250 -7.63 5.96 5.59
N TYR A 251 -8.37 6.47 4.61
CA TYR A 251 -7.81 7.15 3.44
C TYR A 251 -8.80 8.12 2.79
N ALA A 252 -8.26 9.11 2.08
CA ALA A 252 -8.97 10.04 1.22
C ALA A 252 -8.97 9.58 -0.25
N ASP A 253 -10.15 9.25 -0.80
CA ASP A 253 -10.37 9.10 -2.24
C ASP A 253 -10.74 10.47 -2.83
N LEU A 254 -9.70 11.20 -3.26
CA LEU A 254 -9.83 12.54 -3.83
C LEU A 254 -10.66 12.57 -5.11
N GLU A 255 -10.62 11.51 -5.92
CA GLU A 255 -11.31 11.41 -7.19
C GLU A 255 -12.84 11.32 -6.99
N ARG A 256 -13.26 10.54 -6.00
CA ARG A 256 -14.69 10.33 -5.69
C ARG A 256 -15.24 11.26 -4.61
N GLY A 257 -14.40 12.10 -3.99
CA GLY A 257 -14.82 13.00 -2.93
C GLY A 257 -15.22 12.26 -1.65
N ARG A 258 -14.47 11.23 -1.26
CA ARG A 258 -14.79 10.36 -0.11
C ARG A 258 -13.62 10.21 0.86
N ILE A 259 -13.92 10.15 2.15
CA ILE A 259 -13.02 9.75 3.23
C ILE A 259 -13.52 8.41 3.76
N TYR A 260 -12.67 7.39 3.79
CA TYR A 260 -12.99 6.10 4.37
C TYR A 260 -12.42 6.04 5.79
N ALA A 261 -13.26 5.80 6.79
CA ALA A 261 -12.86 5.78 8.19
C ALA A 261 -13.60 4.71 8.99
N THR A 262 -12.96 4.20 10.04
CA THR A 262 -13.51 3.13 10.91
C THR A 262 -14.56 3.65 11.90
N GLY A 263 -14.55 4.94 12.23
CA GLY A 263 -15.43 5.52 13.24
C GLY A 263 -15.19 7.02 13.48
N ILE A 264 -15.79 7.55 14.55
CA ILE A 264 -15.64 8.97 15.01
C ILE A 264 -15.74 9.11 16.55
N GLY A 265 -15.92 8.00 17.27
CA GLY A 265 -16.23 8.01 18.71
C GLY A 265 -15.05 8.50 19.55
N SER A 266 -13.84 8.09 19.18
CA SER A 266 -12.59 8.36 19.91
C SER A 266 -11.86 9.60 19.40
N ALA A 267 -10.90 10.11 20.20
CA ALA A 267 -10.01 11.19 19.78
C ALA A 267 -9.14 10.79 18.58
N ASN A 268 -8.68 9.52 18.54
CA ASN A 268 -7.87 9.01 17.43
C ASN A 268 -8.65 8.93 16.11
N GLU A 269 -9.92 8.53 16.17
CA GLU A 269 -10.78 8.52 14.98
C GLU A 269 -11.10 9.93 14.47
N ARG A 270 -11.23 10.91 15.37
CA ARG A 270 -11.38 12.32 14.98
C ARG A 270 -10.09 12.87 14.36
N LEU A 271 -8.94 12.50 14.91
CA LEU A 271 -7.63 12.82 14.35
C LEU A 271 -7.51 12.29 12.93
N THR A 272 -7.86 11.03 12.75
CA THR A 272 -7.88 10.37 11.44
C THR A 272 -8.72 11.16 10.44
N ILE A 273 -9.97 11.51 10.77
CA ILE A 273 -10.83 12.22 9.81
C ILE A 273 -10.31 13.64 9.54
N ALA A 274 -9.70 14.30 10.54
CA ALA A 274 -9.04 15.59 10.32
C ALA A 274 -7.81 15.46 9.40
N HIS A 275 -7.04 14.38 9.56
CA HIS A 275 -5.89 14.02 8.73
C HIS A 275 -6.34 13.83 7.27
N GLU A 276 -7.33 12.97 7.02
CA GLU A 276 -7.85 12.73 5.67
C GLU A 276 -8.49 13.97 5.04
N TYR A 277 -9.17 14.80 5.83
CA TYR A 277 -9.71 16.08 5.34
C TYR A 277 -8.61 17.03 4.85
N LEU A 278 -7.44 17.04 5.50
CA LEU A 278 -6.33 17.90 5.09
C LEU A 278 -5.71 17.46 3.76
N HIS A 279 -5.71 16.16 3.45
CA HIS A 279 -5.34 15.68 2.10
C HIS A 279 -6.27 16.24 1.02
N PHE A 280 -7.58 16.33 1.29
CA PHE A 280 -8.52 17.04 0.41
C PHE A 280 -8.21 18.53 0.31
N ALA A 281 -8.05 19.18 1.46
CA ALA A 281 -7.91 20.62 1.52
C ALA A 281 -6.59 21.15 0.95
N LEU A 282 -5.61 20.27 0.74
CA LEU A 282 -4.29 20.59 0.18
C LEU A 282 -4.00 19.76 -1.08
N ALA A 283 -5.04 19.20 -1.73
CA ALA A 283 -4.89 18.29 -2.87
C ALA A 283 -4.04 18.87 -4.02
N ASN A 284 -4.11 20.19 -4.21
CA ASN A 284 -3.40 20.93 -5.26
C ASN A 284 -2.03 21.49 -4.82
N HIS A 285 -1.54 21.13 -3.62
CA HIS A 285 -0.30 21.66 -3.06
C HIS A 285 0.63 20.55 -2.54
N PRO A 286 1.97 20.66 -2.65
CA PRO A 286 2.90 19.61 -2.21
C PRO A 286 2.76 19.21 -0.73
N ARG A 287 2.33 20.15 0.13
CA ARG A 287 2.06 19.87 1.56
C ARG A 287 0.92 18.89 1.78
N GLY A 288 0.03 18.69 0.81
CA GLY A 288 -0.99 17.65 0.84
C GLY A 288 -0.41 16.22 0.83
N ARG A 289 0.90 16.06 0.61
CA ARG A 289 1.62 14.76 0.63
C ARG A 289 2.71 14.70 1.70
N ASP A 290 2.82 15.74 2.51
CA ASP A 290 3.76 15.80 3.61
C ASP A 290 3.04 15.27 4.85
N GLU A 291 3.08 13.96 5.05
CA GLU A 291 2.40 13.26 6.15
C GLU A 291 2.72 13.86 7.53
N ASP A 292 3.96 14.30 7.71
CA ASP A 292 4.44 14.97 8.92
C ASP A 292 3.74 16.33 9.12
N PHE A 293 3.59 17.12 8.04
CA PHE A 293 2.84 18.37 8.07
C PHE A 293 1.34 18.12 8.30
N ILE A 294 0.75 17.15 7.62
CA ILE A 294 -0.67 16.81 7.71
C ILE A 294 -1.01 16.37 9.13
N GLU A 295 -0.27 15.43 9.69
CA GLU A 295 -0.47 14.90 11.05
C GLU A 295 -0.37 16.00 12.11
N ARG A 296 0.68 16.84 12.07
CA ARG A 296 0.83 17.97 13.02
C ARG A 296 -0.29 18.98 12.88
N THR A 297 -0.73 19.26 11.66
CA THR A 297 -1.81 20.21 11.40
C THR A 297 -3.15 19.64 11.89
N ALA A 298 -3.41 18.35 11.67
CA ALA A 298 -4.60 17.66 12.15
C ALA A 298 -4.70 17.68 13.69
N ARG A 299 -3.59 17.44 14.39
CA ARG A 299 -3.50 17.58 15.85
C ARG A 299 -3.82 18.98 16.33
N THR A 300 -3.24 19.99 15.67
CA THR A 300 -3.48 21.41 15.97
C THR A 300 -4.96 21.80 15.76
N LEU A 301 -5.63 21.26 14.75
CA LEU A 301 -7.05 21.52 14.50
C LEU A 301 -7.98 20.94 15.57
N LEU A 302 -7.49 19.97 16.34
CA LEU A 302 -8.21 19.29 17.40
C LEU A 302 -7.71 19.65 18.80
N ASP A 303 -6.80 20.63 18.88
CA ASP A 303 -6.17 21.08 20.12
C ASP A 303 -5.50 19.93 20.91
N MET A 304 -4.85 18.99 20.19
CA MET A 304 -4.12 17.85 20.75
C MET A 304 -2.59 18.10 20.74
N PRO A 305 -1.86 17.53 21.72
CA PRO A 305 -0.40 17.61 21.76
C PRO A 305 0.28 16.77 20.66
#